data_AF-A0A432G7M2-F1
#
_entry.id   AF-A0A432G7M2-F1
#
_cell.length_a   1.000
_cell.length_b   1.000
_cell.length_c   1.000
_cell.angle_alpha   90.00
_cell.angle_beta   90.00
_cell.angle_gamma   90.00
#
_symmetry.space_group_name_H-M   'P 1'
#
loop_
_entity.id
_entity.type
_entity.pdbx_description
1 polymer ?
#
loop_
_entity_poly.entity_id
_entity_poly.type
_entity_poly.pdbx_seq_one_letter_code
_entity_poly.pdbx_strand_id
1 'polypeptide(L)'
;RYYGSASSTPVSVFPTLIKLSKHHLSKLDNRGREVNFERLLGEIIDGIGDFPTHLSLEDQGRFAIGYYHQRQDFFKKREPETQGENP
;
A
#
# COMPACT_ATOMS: atom_id res chain seq x y z
N ARG A 1 10.22 -10.88 1.14
CA ARG A 1 9.95 -12.18 1.82
C ARG A 1 8.48 -12.61 1.74
N TYR A 2 7.50 -11.71 1.96
CA TYR A 2 6.07 -12.08 2.01
C TYR A 2 5.28 -11.89 0.71
N TYR A 3 5.93 -11.46 -0.37
CA TYR A 3 5.23 -11.16 -1.62
C TYR A 3 4.49 -12.37 -2.19
N GLY A 4 5.16 -13.52 -2.28
CA GLY A 4 4.54 -14.73 -2.86
C GLY A 4 3.32 -15.22 -2.07
N SER A 5 3.38 -15.20 -0.73
CA SER A 5 2.22 -15.55 0.10
C SER A 5 1.15 -14.46 0.07
N ALA A 6 1.51 -13.18 -0.05
CA ALA A 6 0.55 -12.09 -0.14
C ALA A 6 -0.24 -12.14 -1.46
N SER A 7 0.42 -12.50 -2.56
CA SER A 7 -0.25 -12.65 -3.85
C SER A 7 -1.01 -13.96 -3.98
N SER A 8 -0.62 -15.05 -3.30
CA SER A 8 -1.30 -16.36 -3.45
C SER A 8 -2.31 -16.68 -2.35
N THR A 9 -2.01 -16.35 -1.09
CA THR A 9 -2.84 -16.65 0.10
C THR A 9 -2.97 -15.45 1.04
N PRO A 10 -3.65 -14.37 0.61
CA PRO A 10 -3.70 -13.09 1.33
C PRO A 10 -4.02 -13.20 2.82
N VAL A 11 -5.07 -13.96 3.17
CA VAL A 11 -5.54 -14.11 4.56
C VAL A 11 -4.45 -14.60 5.52
N SER A 12 -3.50 -15.40 5.03
CA SER A 12 -2.45 -16.02 5.85
C SER A 12 -1.36 -15.02 6.27
N VAL A 13 -1.22 -13.89 5.57
CA VAL A 13 -0.05 -13.01 5.72
C VAL A 13 -0.39 -11.55 5.95
N PHE A 14 -1.48 -11.03 5.39
CA PHE A 14 -1.84 -9.61 5.55
C PHE A 14 -2.08 -9.19 7.01
N PRO A 15 -2.69 -10.00 7.90
CA PRO A 15 -2.80 -9.65 9.32
C PRO A 15 -1.43 -9.41 9.96
N THR A 16 -0.44 -10.24 9.61
CA THR A 16 0.93 -10.10 10.10
C THR A 16 1.60 -8.85 9.51
N LEU A 17 1.45 -8.61 8.20
CA LEU A 17 2.02 -7.43 7.54
C LEU A 17 1.46 -6.12 8.10
N ILE A 18 0.15 -6.05 8.37
CA ILE A 18 -0.49 -4.87 8.97
C ILE A 18 0.01 -4.64 10.40
N LYS A 19 0.20 -5.71 11.20
CA LYS A 19 0.79 -5.57 12.54
C LYS A 19 2.23 -5.06 12.48
N LEU A 20 3.02 -5.59 11.55
CA LEU A 20 4.40 -5.16 11.34
C LEU A 20 4.49 -3.73 10.82
N SER A 21 3.60 -3.32 9.91
CA SER A 21 3.59 -1.97 9.37
C SER A 21 3.38 -0.95 10.48
N LYS A 22 2.42 -1.13 11.37
CA LYS A 22 2.20 -0.25 12.54
C LYS A 22 3.45 -0.09 13.39
N HIS A 23 4.13 -1.20 13.71
CA HIS A 23 5.37 -1.16 14.50
C HIS A 23 6.55 -0.49 13.77
N HIS A 24 6.60 -0.58 12.43
CA HIS A 24 7.61 0.13 11.64
C HIS A 24 7.31 1.62 11.50
N LEU A 25 6.04 1.98 11.30
CA LEU A 25 5.58 3.37 11.21
C LEU A 25 5.87 4.14 12.49
N SER A 26 5.62 3.54 13.66
CA SER A 26 5.92 4.16 14.96
C SER A 26 7.42 4.41 15.23
N LYS A 27 8.31 3.90 14.38
CA LYS A 27 9.77 4.10 14.46
C LYS A 27 10.28 5.12 13.46
N LEU A 28 9.40 5.75 12.68
CA LEU A 28 9.79 6.81 11.76
C LEU A 28 10.09 8.09 12.56
N ASP A 29 11.27 8.68 12.33
CA ASP A 29 11.64 9.94 12.98
C ASP A 29 10.78 11.13 12.49
N ASN A 30 10.15 10.99 11.33
CA ASN A 30 9.31 12.02 10.74
C ASN A 30 7.82 11.70 10.95
N ARG A 31 7.21 12.39 11.92
CA ARG A 31 5.79 12.25 12.27
C ARG A 31 4.84 12.51 11.10
N GLY A 32 5.17 13.45 10.22
CA GLY A 32 4.37 13.72 9.02
C GLY A 32 4.35 12.55 8.04
N ARG A 33 5.49 11.87 7.84
CA ARG A 33 5.56 10.65 7.01
C ARG A 33 4.80 9.50 7.63
N GLU A 34 4.89 9.34 8.95
CA GLU A 34 4.10 8.33 9.68
C GLU A 34 2.60 8.51 9.44
N VAL A 35 2.07 9.72 9.70
CA VAL A 35 0.64 10.03 9.49
C VAL A 35 0.22 9.83 8.04
N ASN A 36 1.07 10.23 7.08
CA ASN A 36 0.76 10.06 5.66
C ASN A 36 0.67 8.58 5.25
N PHE A 37 1.55 7.72 5.75
CA PHE A 37 1.49 6.29 5.46
C PHE A 37 0.34 5.58 6.19
N GLU A 38 0.02 5.99 7.42
CA GLU A 38 -1.16 5.47 8.13
C GLU A 38 -2.45 5.83 7.38
N ARG A 39 -2.58 7.08 6.91
CA ARG A 39 -3.71 7.52 6.10
C ARG A 39 -3.82 6.72 4.80
N LEU A 40 -2.71 6.58 4.06
CA LEU A 40 -2.70 5.82 2.82
C LEU A 40 -3.10 4.35 3.03
N LEU A 41 -2.61 3.71 4.10
CA LEU A 41 -3.00 2.35 4.44
C LEU A 41 -4.50 2.27 4.75
N GLY A 42 -5.03 3.23 5.51
CA GLY A 42 -6.47 3.31 5.82
C GLY A 42 -7.33 3.43 4.58
N GLU A 43 -6.98 4.34 3.65
CA GLU A 43 -7.71 4.57 2.41
C GLU A 43 -7.74 3.33 1.50
N ILE A 44 -6.64 2.59 1.41
CA ILE A 44 -6.60 1.35 0.63
C ILE A 44 -7.46 0.27 1.28
N ILE A 45 -7.38 0.11 2.61
CA ILE A 45 -8.11 -0.94 3.33
C ILE A 45 -9.62 -0.66 3.37
N ASP A 46 -10.04 0.60 3.39
CA ASP A 46 -11.46 1.00 3.35
C ASP A 46 -12.19 0.47 2.10
N GLY A 47 -11.47 0.36 0.98
CA GLY A 47 -11.98 -0.23 -0.26
C GLY A 47 -11.97 -1.76 -0.31
N ILE A 48 -11.50 -2.45 0.73
CA ILE A 48 -11.32 -3.91 0.77
C ILE A 48 -12.24 -4.52 1.82
N GLY A 49 -13.24 -5.30 1.38
CA GLY A 49 -14.20 -5.95 2.27
C GLY A 49 -13.60 -7.06 3.14
N ASP A 50 -12.78 -7.92 2.55
CA ASP A 50 -12.10 -9.02 3.23
C ASP A 50 -10.80 -9.43 2.52
N PHE A 51 -10.00 -10.29 3.18
CA PHE A 51 -8.84 -10.93 2.56
C PHE A 51 -9.18 -12.37 2.18
N PRO A 52 -9.13 -12.73 0.88
CA PRO A 52 -9.49 -14.07 0.45
C PRO A 52 -8.46 -15.11 0.90
N THR A 53 -8.90 -16.36 1.01
CA THR A 53 -8.04 -17.51 1.36
C THR A 53 -7.01 -17.79 0.27
N HIS A 54 -7.40 -17.66 -0.99
CA HIS A 54 -6.57 -17.83 -2.17
C HIS A 54 -6.94 -16.83 -3.26
N LEU A 55 -5.96 -16.42 -4.07
CA LEU A 55 -6.19 -15.69 -5.30
C LEU A 55 -5.98 -16.59 -6.53
N SER A 56 -6.84 -16.41 -7.55
CA SER A 56 -6.64 -17.04 -8.85
C SER A 56 -5.31 -16.59 -9.50
N LEU A 57 -4.83 -17.28 -10.53
CA LEU A 57 -3.62 -16.82 -11.25
C LEU A 57 -3.84 -15.46 -11.92
N GLU A 58 -5.05 -15.18 -12.38
CA GLU A 58 -5.41 -13.87 -12.96
C GLU A 58 -5.34 -12.77 -11.89
N ASP A 59 -5.93 -13.02 -10.72
CA ASP A 59 -5.90 -12.04 -9.61
C ASP A 59 -4.50 -11.88 -9.02
N GLN A 60 -3.68 -12.94 -9.03
CA GLN A 60 -2.25 -12.84 -8.74
C GLN A 60 -1.52 -11.90 -9.71
N GLY A 61 -1.89 -11.94 -10.99
CA GLY A 61 -1.42 -10.99 -11.99
C GLY A 61 -1.88 -9.55 -11.68
N ARG A 62 -3.16 -9.35 -11.37
CA ARG A 62 -3.72 -8.05 -10.99
C ARG A 62 -3.06 -7.48 -9.72
N PHE A 63 -2.82 -8.33 -8.73
CA PHE A 63 -2.06 -7.99 -7.52
C PHE A 63 -0.68 -7.45 -7.87
N ALA A 64 0.04 -8.14 -8.76
CA ALA A 64 1.37 -7.72 -9.18
C ALA A 64 1.35 -6.36 -9.90
N ILE A 65 0.40 -6.18 -10.81
CA ILE A 65 0.21 -4.91 -11.53
C ILE A 65 -0.03 -3.77 -10.52
N GLY A 66 -0.98 -3.94 -9.61
CA GLY A 66 -1.28 -2.94 -8.57
C GLY A 66 -0.08 -2.62 -7.68
N TYR A 67 0.67 -3.65 -7.26
CA TYR A 67 1.90 -3.48 -6.48
C TYR A 67 2.93 -2.61 -7.22
N TYR A 68 3.20 -2.90 -8.50
CA TYR A 68 4.20 -2.15 -9.26
C TYR A 68 3.72 -0.74 -9.63
N HIS A 69 2.41 -0.54 -9.84
CA HIS A 69 1.83 0.80 -9.98
C HIS A 69 2.09 1.66 -8.74
N GLN A 70 1.72 1.18 -7.55
CA GLN A 70 1.92 1.92 -6.30
C GLN A 70 3.40 2.13 -5.98
N ARG A 71 4.23 1.12 -6.24
CA ARG A 71 5.68 1.22 -6.06
C ARG A 71 6.26 2.31 -6.94
N GLN A 72 5.91 2.33 -8.22
CA GLN A 72 6.38 3.36 -9.14
C GLN A 72 5.90 4.75 -8.73
N ASP A 73 4.65 4.87 -8.26
CA ASP A 73 4.10 6.13 -7.77
C ASP A 73 4.92 6.73 -6.62
N PHE A 74 5.42 5.91 -5.69
CA PHE A 74 6.33 6.39 -4.63
C PHE A 74 7.69 6.90 -5.13
N PHE A 75 8.16 6.49 -6.31
CA PHE A 75 9.43 6.94 -6.88
C PHE A 75 9.29 8.09 -7.87
N LYS A 76 8.08 8.34 -8.38
CA LYS A 76 7.83 9.51 -9.23
C LYS A 76 8.05 10.77 -8.39
N LYS A 77 8.92 11.67 -8.88
CA LYS A 77 9.00 13.01 -8.31
C LYS A 77 7.66 13.69 -8.53
N ARG A 78 7.08 14.25 -7.47
CA ARG A 78 5.98 15.20 -7.61
C ARG A 78 6.58 16.43 -8.29
N GLU A 79 6.13 16.73 -9.50
CA GLU A 79 6.39 18.03 -10.11
C GLU A 79 5.76 19.09 -9.22
N PRO A 80 6.42 20.25 -9.00
CA PRO A 80 5.80 21.34 -8.27
C PRO A 80 4.54 21.74 -9.04
N GLU A 81 3.38 21.65 -8.38
CA GLU A 81 2.15 22.25 -8.89
C GLU A 81 2.40 23.75 -9.04
N THR A 82 2.63 24.20 -10.28
CA THR A 82 2.59 25.61 -10.63
C THR A 82 1.16 26.05 -10.35
N GLN A 83 0.95 26.77 -9.26
CA GLN A 83 -0.33 27.42 -8.95
C GLN A 83 -0.64 28.35 -10.11
N GLY A 84 -1.54 27.90 -10.99
CA GLY A 84 -2.07 28.71 -12.07
C GLY A 84 -2.80 29.90 -11.47
N GLU A 85 -2.37 31.09 -11.86
CA GLU A 85 -3.02 32.37 -11.62
C GLU A 85 -4.52 32.24 -11.92
N ASN A 86 -5.36 32.53 -10.92
CA ASN A 86 -6.76 32.86 -11.17
C ASN A 86 -6.82 34.33 -11.63
N PRO A 87 -7.61 34.66 -12.68
CA PRO A 87 -7.90 36.04 -13.04
C PRO A 87 -8.76 36.76 -11.98
#